data_AF-A0AA38CYM1-F1
#
_entry.id   AF-A0AA38CYM1-F1
#
_cell.length_a   1.000
_cell.length_b   1.000
_cell.length_c   1.000
_cell.angle_alpha   90.00
_cell.angle_beta   90.00
_cell.angle_gamma   90.00
#
_symmetry.space_group_name_H-M   'P 1'
#
loop_
_entity.id
_entity.type
_entity.pdbx_description
1 polymer ?
#
loop_
_entity_poly.entity_id
_entity_poly.type
_entity_poly.pdbx_seq_one_letter_code
_entity_poly.pdbx_strand_id
1 'polypeptide(L)'
;MSDKKGNENNEVATDGLQNTDFNEIKEVAFQNVGSLLKDLQAFEEAIRNENISEIYRIYKGKLHEELKKTSNKHHEIDELLAQKIHDSFTQTFPFIYYVRKVSPTVHYYRLGSYYRERPTIAIDASIPEIFVLPNIDKEWQEFAPGKRDALNKIEKEIDELDAKVITAESELAKVDDQIKEVQNQKASAENTKGLFNRNKTEGEIEELDRKLSELEETRKEWLPYVEDEAQTNQQREELMKNHHDIRLKQALVTKEFRLIQQYFGSLKAMNQQIQDFLSAYLGKAKGGNQS
;
A
#
# COMPACT_ATOMS: atom_id res chain seq x y z
N MET A 1 -39.30 38.20 59.74
CA MET A 1 -39.23 38.67 58.34
C MET A 1 -37.88 39.31 58.14
N SER A 2 -37.21 38.85 57.09
CA SER A 2 -36.01 39.40 56.45
C SER A 2 -34.67 39.21 57.16
N ASP A 3 -33.57 38.86 56.52
CA ASP A 3 -33.26 37.98 55.37
C ASP A 3 -31.73 38.07 55.24
N LYS A 4 -31.07 36.96 54.89
CA LYS A 4 -29.73 36.86 54.27
C LYS A 4 -28.49 37.31 55.09
N LYS A 5 -27.37 36.59 55.10
CA LYS A 5 -26.79 35.69 54.09
C LYS A 5 -25.83 34.72 54.78
N GLY A 6 -25.97 33.43 54.48
CA GLY A 6 -24.90 32.46 54.68
C GLY A 6 -23.74 32.75 53.74
N ASN A 7 -22.54 32.50 54.23
CA ASN A 7 -21.38 32.22 53.38
C ASN A 7 -20.64 31.08 54.09
N GLU A 8 -21.00 29.86 53.72
CA GLU A 8 -20.23 28.67 54.04
C GLU A 8 -18.88 28.81 53.35
N ASN A 9 -17.82 28.71 54.15
CA ASN A 9 -16.46 28.60 53.68
C ASN A 9 -16.33 27.29 52.90
N ASN A 10 -16.45 27.36 51.58
CA ASN A 10 -15.87 26.33 50.72
C ASN A 10 -14.36 26.53 50.75
N GLU A 11 -13.71 25.80 51.67
CA GLU A 11 -12.34 25.34 51.51
C GLU A 11 -12.25 24.63 50.15
N VAL A 12 -11.86 25.38 49.12
CA VAL A 12 -11.27 24.76 47.93
C VAL A 12 -9.90 24.29 48.39
N ALA A 13 -9.86 23.01 48.75
CA ALA A 13 -8.67 22.29 49.11
C ALA A 13 -7.57 22.56 48.09
N THR A 14 -6.55 23.31 48.52
CA THR A 14 -5.23 23.38 47.89
C THR A 14 -4.50 22.06 48.17
N ASP A 15 -5.12 20.93 47.81
CA ASP A 15 -4.53 19.61 47.97
C ASP A 15 -3.81 19.27 46.66
N GLY A 16 -2.52 19.61 46.62
CA GLY A 16 -1.67 19.43 45.44
C GLY A 16 -0.33 20.17 45.49
N LEU A 17 -0.13 21.13 46.42
CA LEU A 17 1.19 21.70 46.72
C LEU A 17 1.86 20.88 47.83
N GLN A 18 2.02 19.57 47.63
CA GLN A 18 2.82 18.74 48.54
C GLN A 18 4.31 19.02 48.30
N ASN A 19 4.96 19.63 49.31
CA ASN A 19 6.39 19.60 49.63
C ASN A 19 7.38 19.37 48.47
N THR A 20 7.55 20.37 47.62
CA THR A 20 8.83 20.58 46.93
C THR A 20 9.39 21.89 47.46
N ASP A 21 10.60 21.86 48.05
CA ASP A 21 11.22 23.09 48.56
C ASP A 21 11.43 24.04 47.37
N PHE A 22 11.13 25.32 47.55
CA PHE A 22 11.31 26.31 46.49
C PHE A 22 12.76 26.36 46.00
N ASN A 23 13.73 26.05 46.88
CA ASN A 23 15.13 25.93 46.49
C ASN A 23 15.38 24.73 45.56
N GLU A 24 14.73 23.59 45.79
CA GLU A 24 14.80 22.42 44.90
C GLU A 24 14.19 22.75 43.54
N ILE A 25 13.06 23.46 43.51
CA ILE A 25 12.44 23.94 42.25
C ILE A 25 13.40 24.85 41.48
N LYS A 26 14.06 25.79 42.17
CA LYS A 26 15.03 26.71 41.57
C LYS A 26 16.25 25.97 41.03
N GLU A 27 16.76 24.99 41.76
CA GLU A 27 17.92 24.20 41.35
C GLU A 27 17.60 23.33 40.13
N VAL A 28 16.45 22.65 40.12
CA VAL A 28 15.98 21.88 38.97
C VAL A 28 15.76 22.79 37.75
N ALA A 29 15.16 23.96 37.93
CA ALA A 29 14.99 24.93 36.85
C ALA A 29 16.33 25.42 36.29
N PHE A 30 17.29 25.75 37.16
CA PHE A 30 18.64 26.17 36.75
C PHE A 30 19.39 25.07 36.00
N GLN A 31 19.33 23.82 36.48
CA GLN A 31 19.93 22.67 35.82
C GLN A 31 19.30 22.41 34.45
N ASN A 32 17.97 22.52 34.35
CA ASN A 32 17.25 22.36 33.08
C ASN A 32 17.65 23.42 32.05
N VAL A 33 17.64 24.71 32.43
CA VAL A 33 18.06 25.81 31.54
C VAL A 33 19.54 25.69 31.17
N GLY A 34 20.40 25.35 32.12
CA GLY A 34 21.82 25.12 31.86
C GLY A 34 22.07 23.96 30.90
N SER A 35 21.29 22.88 31.00
CA SER A 35 21.36 21.74 30.07
C SER A 35 20.91 22.13 28.65
N LEU A 36 19.85 22.93 28.54
CA LEU A 36 19.34 23.42 27.26
C LEU A 36 20.36 24.29 26.52
N LEU A 37 21.02 25.21 27.23
CA LEU A 37 22.07 26.07 26.66
C LEU A 37 23.26 25.24 26.16
N LYS A 38 23.66 24.20 26.90
CA LYS A 38 24.73 23.29 26.45
C LYS A 38 24.34 22.53 25.19
N ASP A 39 23.11 22.02 25.13
CA ASP A 39 22.65 21.30 23.94
C ASP A 39 22.51 22.25 22.73
N LEU A 40 22.14 23.52 22.92
CA LEU A 40 22.13 24.54 21.86
C LEU A 40 23.53 24.84 21.32
N GLN A 41 24.51 25.01 22.19
CA GLN A 41 25.91 25.22 21.79
C GLN A 41 26.47 24.01 21.04
N ALA A 42 26.17 22.80 21.53
CA ALA A 42 26.55 21.57 20.85
C ALA A 42 25.88 21.43 19.48
N PHE A 43 24.64 21.91 19.34
CA PHE A 43 23.91 21.91 18.07
C PHE A 43 24.51 22.88 17.06
N GLU A 44 24.84 24.10 17.49
CA GLU A 44 25.52 25.08 16.65
C GLU A 44 26.88 24.56 16.17
N GLU A 45 27.67 23.98 17.07
CA GLU A 45 28.96 23.38 16.73
C GLU A 45 28.79 22.18 15.79
N ALA A 46 27.76 21.36 15.99
CA ALA A 46 27.46 20.25 15.11
C ALA A 46 27.05 20.70 13.70
N ILE A 47 26.26 21.77 13.57
CA ILE A 47 25.94 22.37 12.25
C ILE A 47 27.20 22.94 11.60
N ARG A 48 28.00 23.70 12.35
CA ARG A 48 29.22 24.33 11.83
C ARG A 48 30.25 23.32 11.33
N ASN A 49 30.37 22.19 12.02
CA ASN A 49 31.29 21.10 11.67
C ASN A 49 30.63 20.02 10.80
N GLU A 50 29.38 20.22 10.36
CA GLU A 50 28.59 19.26 9.60
C GLU A 50 28.54 17.84 10.22
N ASN A 51 28.51 17.77 11.57
CA ASN A 51 28.43 16.52 12.30
C ASN A 51 26.97 16.01 12.33
N ILE A 52 26.59 15.35 11.24
CA ILE A 52 25.21 14.90 10.98
C ILE A 52 24.63 14.04 12.11
N SER A 53 25.43 13.17 12.72
CA SER A 53 24.97 12.29 13.79
C SER A 53 24.59 13.06 15.05
N GLU A 54 25.40 14.06 15.41
CA GLU A 54 25.09 14.96 16.53
C GLU A 54 23.91 15.88 16.22
N ILE A 55 23.80 16.38 14.99
CA ILE A 55 22.62 17.13 14.53
C ILE A 55 21.36 16.28 14.72
N TYR A 56 21.34 15.02 14.28
CA TYR A 56 20.20 14.13 14.47
C TYR A 56 19.91 13.82 15.95
N ARG A 57 20.94 13.59 16.76
CA ARG A 57 20.81 13.31 18.20
C ARG A 57 20.14 14.46 18.93
N ILE A 58 20.59 15.69 18.68
CA ILE A 58 20.08 16.89 19.36
C ILE A 58 18.75 17.32 18.75
N TYR A 59 18.62 17.28 17.42
CA TYR A 59 17.40 17.65 16.73
C TYR A 59 16.23 16.75 17.13
N LYS A 60 16.43 15.46 17.41
CA LYS A 60 15.37 14.55 17.93
C LYS A 60 15.22 14.56 19.46
N GLY A 61 16.04 15.35 20.18
CA GLY A 61 16.09 15.39 21.63
C GLY A 61 15.21 16.49 22.25
N LYS A 62 15.60 16.98 23.43
CA LYS A 62 14.85 17.97 24.22
C LYS A 62 14.61 19.29 23.49
N LEU A 63 15.51 19.66 22.57
CA LEU A 63 15.45 20.88 21.78
C LEU A 63 14.54 20.83 20.56
N HIS A 64 13.99 19.66 20.24
CA HIS A 64 13.22 19.44 19.01
C HIS A 64 12.09 20.46 18.81
N GLU A 65 11.25 20.62 19.84
CA GLU A 65 10.06 21.47 19.77
C GLU A 65 10.40 22.96 19.73
N GLU A 66 11.42 23.38 20.47
CA GLU A 66 11.85 24.78 20.54
C GLU A 66 12.61 25.19 19.27
N LEU A 67 13.50 24.34 18.76
CA LEU A 67 14.21 24.56 17.49
C LEU A 67 13.24 24.56 16.30
N LYS A 68 12.26 23.66 16.26
CA LYS A 68 11.22 23.65 15.21
C LYS A 68 10.42 24.95 15.16
N LYS A 69 10.08 25.52 16.32
CA LYS A 69 9.26 26.74 16.41
C LYS A 69 10.04 28.02 16.11
N THR A 70 11.35 28.03 16.33
CA THR A 70 12.17 29.24 16.26
C THR A 70 13.14 29.24 15.08
N SER A 71 14.02 28.23 15.00
CA SER A 71 15.21 28.21 14.15
C SER A 71 15.04 27.40 12.86
N ASN A 72 14.05 26.50 12.82
CA ASN A 72 13.69 25.73 11.62
C ASN A 72 12.32 26.17 11.05
N LYS A 73 11.91 27.41 11.31
CA LYS A 73 10.59 27.91 10.91
C LYS A 73 10.41 27.93 9.38
N HIS A 74 11.49 28.06 8.62
CA HIS A 74 11.48 27.97 7.17
C HIS A 74 12.13 26.69 6.64
N HIS A 75 12.25 25.66 7.48
CA HIS A 75 12.81 24.35 7.12
C HIS A 75 14.30 24.34 6.77
N GLU A 76 15.08 25.32 7.24
CA GLU A 76 16.51 25.45 6.92
C GLU A 76 17.33 24.23 7.36
N ILE A 77 17.05 23.71 8.55
CA ILE A 77 17.73 22.52 9.09
C ILE A 77 17.26 21.27 8.36
N ASP A 78 15.95 21.18 8.06
CA ASP A 78 15.39 20.07 7.29
C ASP A 78 16.01 20.01 5.88
N GLU A 79 16.18 21.17 5.23
CA GLU A 79 16.80 21.28 3.90
C GLU A 79 18.29 20.96 3.94
N LEU A 80 19.02 21.42 4.96
CA LEU A 80 20.43 21.06 5.17
C LEU A 80 20.59 19.54 5.28
N LEU A 81 19.78 18.90 6.11
CA LEU A 81 19.82 17.45 6.30
C LEU A 81 19.44 16.70 5.02
N ALA A 82 18.38 17.16 4.33
CA ALA A 82 17.92 16.57 3.08
C ALA A 82 18.95 16.70 1.95
N GLN A 83 19.65 17.84 1.87
CA GLN A 83 20.71 18.06 0.90
C GLN A 83 21.93 17.19 1.21
N LYS A 84 22.34 17.09 2.48
CA LYS A 84 23.54 16.32 2.84
C LYS A 84 23.38 14.82 2.59
N ILE A 85 22.21 14.27 2.93
CA ILE A 85 21.93 12.86 2.66
C ILE A 85 21.78 12.63 1.15
N HIS A 86 21.17 13.56 0.42
CA HIS A 86 21.07 13.52 -1.04
C HIS A 86 22.46 13.44 -1.71
N ASP A 87 23.35 14.37 -1.38
CA ASP A 87 24.70 14.44 -1.97
C ASP A 87 25.48 13.16 -1.67
N SER A 88 25.47 12.72 -0.41
CA SER A 88 26.19 11.51 0.02
C SER A 88 25.62 10.24 -0.65
N PHE A 89 24.29 10.16 -0.76
CA PHE A 89 23.61 8.99 -1.32
C PHE A 89 23.82 8.90 -2.83
N THR A 90 23.67 10.00 -3.56
CA THR A 90 23.86 10.04 -5.02
C THR A 90 25.33 9.87 -5.42
N GLN A 91 26.27 10.33 -4.57
CA GLN A 91 27.69 10.03 -4.75
C GLN A 91 27.99 8.54 -4.58
N THR A 92 27.37 7.88 -3.59
CA THR A 92 27.56 6.44 -3.34
C THR A 92 26.87 5.58 -4.40
N PHE A 93 25.69 6.02 -4.86
CA PHE A 93 24.86 5.32 -5.84
C PHE A 93 24.59 6.22 -7.06
N PRO A 94 25.56 6.40 -7.96
CA PRO A 94 25.47 7.34 -9.09
C PRO A 94 24.42 6.97 -10.14
N PHE A 95 23.87 5.76 -10.05
CA PHE A 95 22.79 5.27 -10.89
C PHE A 95 21.40 5.56 -10.30
N ILE A 96 21.30 6.19 -9.12
CA ILE A 96 20.04 6.64 -8.53
C ILE A 96 19.87 8.12 -8.81
N TYR A 97 18.72 8.49 -9.39
CA TYR A 97 18.44 9.86 -9.81
C TYR A 97 17.31 10.46 -8.99
N TYR A 98 17.49 11.72 -8.59
CA TYR A 98 16.42 12.51 -7.98
C TYR A 98 15.24 12.70 -8.95
N VAL A 99 14.03 12.64 -8.41
CA VAL A 99 12.77 12.82 -9.17
C VAL A 99 12.04 14.07 -8.71
N ARG A 100 11.73 14.17 -7.41
CA ARG A 100 10.96 15.30 -6.86
C ARG A 100 11.07 15.42 -5.35
N LYS A 101 10.83 16.65 -4.86
CA LYS A 101 10.62 16.99 -3.45
C LYS A 101 9.15 16.77 -3.11
N VAL A 102 8.87 15.96 -2.10
CA VAL A 102 7.50 15.68 -1.61
C VAL A 102 7.19 16.54 -0.39
N SER A 103 8.18 16.68 0.50
CA SER A 103 8.15 17.59 1.64
C SER A 103 9.56 18.17 1.84
N PRO A 104 9.77 19.13 2.78
CA PRO A 104 11.10 19.60 3.14
C PRO A 104 12.09 18.49 3.53
N THR A 105 11.59 17.37 4.04
CA THR A 105 12.40 16.24 4.52
C THR A 105 12.32 15.00 3.63
N VAL A 106 11.29 14.87 2.78
CA VAL A 106 11.06 13.66 1.98
C VAL A 106 11.28 13.92 0.50
N HIS A 107 12.26 13.23 -0.06
CA HIS A 107 12.62 13.29 -1.47
C HIS A 107 12.47 11.93 -2.14
N TYR A 108 11.97 11.92 -3.38
CA TYR A 108 11.79 10.70 -4.17
C TYR A 108 12.87 10.57 -5.25
N TYR A 109 13.27 9.32 -5.45
CA TYR A 109 14.37 8.92 -6.32
C TYR A 109 13.96 7.74 -7.20
N ARG A 110 14.60 7.61 -8.36
CA ARG A 110 14.40 6.51 -9.30
C ARG A 110 15.69 5.73 -9.50
N LEU A 111 15.54 4.42 -9.75
CA LEU A 111 16.64 3.55 -10.12
C LEU A 111 16.91 3.61 -11.64
N GLY A 112 18.08 4.08 -12.03
CA GLY A 112 18.50 4.15 -13.43
C GLY A 112 17.70 5.17 -14.27
N SER A 113 18.05 5.25 -15.55
CA SER A 113 17.33 6.02 -16.55
C SER A 113 16.49 5.08 -17.42
N TYR A 114 15.16 5.15 -17.32
CA TYR A 114 14.25 4.40 -18.19
C TYR A 114 12.96 5.18 -18.48
N TYR A 115 12.37 4.93 -19.64
CA TYR A 115 11.23 5.62 -20.27
C TYR A 115 10.03 5.94 -19.36
N ARG A 116 9.77 5.16 -18.30
CA ARG A 116 8.64 5.41 -17.39
C ARG A 116 8.95 6.34 -16.21
N GLU A 117 10.23 6.68 -16.01
CA GLU A 117 10.74 7.67 -15.04
C GLU A 117 10.02 7.71 -13.68
N ARG A 118 9.62 6.56 -13.15
CA ARG A 118 8.85 6.51 -11.91
C ARG A 118 9.77 6.49 -10.69
N PRO A 119 9.37 7.12 -9.58
CA PRO A 119 10.12 7.01 -8.33
C PRO A 119 9.98 5.59 -7.78
N THR A 120 11.08 5.07 -7.24
CA THR A 120 11.20 3.73 -6.65
C THR A 120 11.61 3.80 -5.18
N ILE A 121 12.45 4.78 -4.82
CA ILE A 121 13.05 4.93 -3.50
C ILE A 121 12.65 6.29 -2.94
N ALA A 122 12.41 6.35 -1.63
CA ALA A 122 12.26 7.58 -0.88
C ALA A 122 13.38 7.71 0.14
N ILE A 123 13.82 8.94 0.37
CA ILE A 123 14.69 9.31 1.48
C ILE A 123 13.90 10.25 2.36
N ASP A 124 13.76 9.90 3.63
CA ASP A 124 13.30 10.81 4.68
C ASP A 124 14.53 11.33 5.42
N ALA A 125 14.67 12.64 5.48
CA ALA A 125 15.75 13.32 6.18
C ALA A 125 15.38 13.72 7.60
N SER A 126 14.10 13.65 8.01
CA SER A 126 13.66 13.91 9.39
C SER A 126 14.08 12.78 10.32
N ILE A 127 13.99 11.56 9.81
CA ILE A 127 14.51 10.32 10.37
C ILE A 127 15.38 9.75 9.26
N PRO A 128 16.71 9.66 9.41
CA PRO A 128 17.62 9.29 8.31
C PRO A 128 17.36 7.86 7.85
N GLU A 129 16.37 7.72 6.98
CA GLU A 129 15.78 6.47 6.53
C GLU A 129 15.64 6.50 5.02
N ILE A 130 15.97 5.37 4.41
CA ILE A 130 15.90 5.17 2.97
C ILE A 130 15.12 3.88 2.76
N PHE A 131 14.02 3.99 2.03
CA PHE A 131 13.11 2.88 1.83
C PHE A 131 12.58 2.84 0.40
N VAL A 132 12.19 1.63 -0.02
CA VAL A 132 11.47 1.44 -1.29
C VAL A 132 10.02 1.91 -1.07
N LEU A 133 9.48 2.66 -2.02
CA LEU A 133 8.12 3.15 -1.92
C LEU A 133 7.12 1.99 -1.71
N PRO A 134 6.15 2.09 -0.78
CA PRO A 134 5.28 0.96 -0.42
C PRO A 134 4.48 0.36 -1.58
N ASN A 135 4.05 1.17 -2.53
CA ASN A 135 3.38 0.70 -3.74
C ASN A 135 4.33 -0.07 -4.67
N ILE A 136 5.59 0.36 -4.75
CA ILE A 136 6.63 -0.29 -5.56
C ILE A 136 7.04 -1.61 -4.93
N ASP A 137 7.20 -1.66 -3.60
CA ASP A 137 7.50 -2.90 -2.88
C ASP A 137 6.40 -3.95 -3.09
N LYS A 138 5.12 -3.55 -3.00
CA LYS A 138 3.98 -4.43 -3.33
C LYS A 138 4.03 -4.92 -4.77
N GLU A 139 4.25 -4.03 -5.73
CA GLU A 139 4.35 -4.42 -7.14
C GLU A 139 5.54 -5.37 -7.40
N TRP A 140 6.68 -5.16 -6.74
CA TRP A 140 7.82 -6.07 -6.83
C TRP A 140 7.51 -7.44 -6.27
N GLN A 141 6.73 -7.52 -5.20
CA GLN A 141 6.29 -8.79 -4.62
C GLN A 141 5.26 -9.50 -5.50
N GLU A 142 4.31 -8.77 -6.10
CA GLU A 142 3.24 -9.31 -6.94
C GLU A 142 3.76 -9.76 -8.31
N PHE A 143 4.58 -8.93 -8.97
CA PHE A 143 5.02 -9.13 -10.35
C PHE A 143 6.51 -9.49 -10.47
N ALA A 144 7.08 -10.07 -9.41
CA ALA A 144 8.46 -10.55 -9.42
C ALA A 144 8.76 -11.45 -10.64
N PRO A 145 9.99 -11.46 -11.15
CA PRO A 145 10.38 -12.38 -12.22
C PRO A 145 10.01 -13.83 -11.88
N GLY A 146 9.26 -14.49 -12.76
CA GLY A 146 8.77 -15.85 -12.57
C GLY A 146 7.35 -15.97 -12.00
N LYS A 147 6.79 -14.91 -11.39
CA LYS A 147 5.38 -14.88 -10.98
C LYS A 147 4.49 -14.48 -12.15
N ARG A 148 3.68 -15.43 -12.62
CA ARG A 148 2.73 -15.23 -13.73
C ARG A 148 1.28 -15.42 -13.30
N ASP A 149 1.01 -15.60 -12.01
CA ASP A 149 -0.30 -16.00 -11.51
C ASP A 149 -1.42 -15.03 -11.93
N ALA A 150 -1.18 -13.72 -11.79
CA ALA A 150 -2.14 -12.69 -12.20
C ALA A 150 -2.42 -12.69 -13.71
N LEU A 151 -1.41 -12.99 -14.52
CA LEU A 151 -1.50 -12.98 -15.97
C LEU A 151 -2.19 -14.26 -16.47
N ASN A 152 -1.81 -15.41 -15.91
CA ASN A 152 -2.45 -16.70 -16.16
C ASN A 152 -3.94 -16.68 -15.75
N LYS A 153 -4.31 -15.95 -14.69
CA LYS A 153 -5.71 -15.82 -14.27
C LYS A 153 -6.54 -15.09 -15.32
N ILE A 154 -6.06 -13.96 -15.83
CA ILE A 154 -6.76 -13.22 -16.90
C ILE A 154 -6.79 -14.02 -18.20
N GLU A 155 -5.70 -14.70 -18.55
CA GLU A 155 -5.68 -15.59 -19.73
C GLU A 155 -6.75 -16.67 -19.63
N LYS A 156 -6.92 -17.31 -18.45
CA LYS A 156 -8.02 -18.25 -18.23
C LYS A 156 -9.41 -17.62 -18.33
N GLU A 157 -9.61 -16.43 -17.77
CA GLU A 157 -10.90 -15.72 -17.86
C GLU A 157 -11.26 -15.38 -19.32
N ILE A 158 -10.26 -15.01 -20.14
CA ILE A 158 -10.43 -14.79 -21.58
C ILE A 158 -10.76 -16.11 -22.29
N ASP A 159 -9.99 -17.18 -22.02
CA ASP A 159 -10.20 -18.49 -22.64
C ASP A 159 -11.59 -19.08 -22.28
N GLU A 160 -12.04 -18.90 -21.05
CA GLU A 160 -13.37 -19.33 -20.58
C GLU A 160 -14.49 -18.52 -21.26
N LEU A 161 -14.32 -17.22 -21.42
CA LEU A 161 -15.28 -16.36 -22.13
C LEU A 161 -15.35 -16.78 -23.61
N ASP A 162 -14.20 -16.95 -24.26
CA ASP A 162 -14.11 -17.36 -25.66
C ASP A 162 -14.72 -18.76 -25.87
N ALA A 163 -14.46 -19.70 -24.95
CA ALA A 163 -15.05 -21.03 -24.99
C ALA A 163 -16.58 -20.96 -24.89
N LYS A 164 -17.11 -20.16 -23.95
CA LYS A 164 -18.56 -19.99 -23.78
C LYS A 164 -19.20 -19.43 -25.04
N VAL A 165 -18.61 -18.39 -25.65
CA VAL A 165 -19.11 -17.81 -26.90
C VAL A 165 -19.14 -18.84 -28.04
N ILE A 166 -18.07 -19.62 -28.20
CA ILE A 166 -17.99 -20.65 -29.26
C ILE A 166 -19.01 -21.76 -29.05
N THR A 167 -19.23 -22.21 -27.80
CA THR A 167 -20.11 -23.35 -27.52
C THR A 167 -21.57 -22.96 -27.30
N ALA A 168 -21.88 -21.68 -27.07
CA ALA A 168 -23.19 -21.22 -26.63
C ALA A 168 -24.33 -21.67 -27.56
N GLU A 169 -24.20 -21.52 -28.88
CA GLU A 169 -25.24 -21.95 -29.83
C GLU A 169 -25.51 -23.47 -29.75
N SER A 170 -24.44 -24.26 -29.63
CA SER A 170 -24.55 -25.73 -29.59
C SER A 170 -25.13 -26.24 -28.27
N GLU A 171 -24.78 -25.62 -27.14
CA GLU A 171 -25.31 -26.00 -25.83
C GLU A 171 -26.75 -25.51 -25.66
N LEU A 172 -27.08 -24.33 -26.16
CA LEU A 172 -28.45 -23.80 -26.14
C LEU A 172 -29.39 -24.67 -26.98
N ALA A 173 -28.94 -25.17 -28.14
CA ALA A 173 -29.69 -26.15 -28.93
C ALA A 173 -29.93 -27.46 -28.17
N LYS A 174 -28.91 -28.00 -27.47
CA LYS A 174 -29.07 -29.22 -26.65
C LYS A 174 -30.05 -29.01 -25.50
N VAL A 175 -29.95 -27.87 -24.79
CA VAL A 175 -30.85 -27.53 -23.69
C VAL A 175 -32.28 -27.36 -24.20
N ASP A 176 -32.47 -26.70 -25.35
CA ASP A 176 -33.79 -26.54 -25.97
C ASP A 176 -34.42 -27.89 -26.37
N ASP A 177 -33.61 -28.83 -26.87
CA ASP A 177 -34.09 -30.18 -27.20
C ASP A 177 -34.43 -31.00 -25.94
N GLN A 178 -33.64 -30.88 -24.87
CA GLN A 178 -33.95 -31.50 -23.57
C GLN A 178 -35.22 -30.93 -22.94
N ILE A 179 -35.43 -29.61 -23.02
CA ILE A 179 -36.67 -28.96 -22.55
C ILE A 179 -37.87 -29.53 -23.31
N LYS A 180 -37.80 -29.65 -24.64
CA LYS A 180 -38.88 -30.25 -25.44
C LYS A 180 -39.14 -31.70 -25.05
N GLU A 181 -38.09 -32.49 -24.82
CA GLU A 181 -38.23 -33.88 -24.40
C GLU A 181 -38.93 -34.00 -23.03
N VAL A 182 -38.48 -33.23 -22.04
CA VAL A 182 -39.08 -33.23 -20.69
C VAL A 182 -40.52 -32.71 -20.72
N GLN A 183 -40.83 -31.70 -21.54
CA GLN A 183 -42.20 -31.23 -21.76
C GLN A 183 -43.10 -32.33 -22.36
N ASN A 184 -42.60 -33.11 -23.32
CA ASN A 184 -43.33 -34.24 -23.90
C ASN A 184 -43.54 -35.38 -22.90
N GLN A 185 -42.54 -35.66 -22.05
CA GLN A 185 -42.64 -36.63 -20.95
C GLN A 185 -43.68 -36.20 -19.91
N LYS A 186 -43.68 -34.91 -19.54
CA LYS A 186 -44.69 -34.32 -18.64
C LYS A 186 -46.10 -34.44 -19.22
N ALA A 187 -46.30 -34.03 -20.48
CA ALA A 187 -47.59 -34.12 -21.15
C ALA A 187 -48.10 -35.58 -21.24
N SER A 188 -47.19 -36.53 -21.43
CA SER A 188 -47.51 -37.97 -21.44
C SER A 188 -47.88 -38.47 -20.03
N ALA A 189 -47.13 -38.10 -18.99
CA ALA A 189 -47.45 -38.42 -17.59
C ALA A 189 -48.82 -37.84 -17.16
N GLU A 190 -49.14 -36.62 -17.58
CA GLU A 190 -50.44 -35.98 -17.36
C GLU A 190 -51.59 -36.72 -18.06
N ASN A 191 -51.39 -37.14 -19.32
CA ASN A 191 -52.38 -37.94 -20.06
C ASN A 191 -52.59 -39.35 -19.49
N THR A 192 -51.61 -39.89 -18.77
CA THR A 192 -51.67 -41.23 -18.15
C THR A 192 -52.24 -41.18 -16.72
N LYS A 193 -52.68 -40.01 -16.23
CA LYS A 193 -53.37 -39.86 -14.93
C LYS A 193 -54.69 -40.65 -14.90
N GLY A 194 -54.63 -41.91 -14.46
CA GLY A 194 -55.79 -42.73 -14.09
C GLY A 194 -56.05 -42.74 -12.59
N LEU A 195 -57.30 -43.02 -12.17
CA LEU A 195 -57.80 -42.98 -10.78
C LEU A 195 -56.95 -43.75 -9.75
N PHE A 196 -56.19 -44.77 -10.18
CA PHE A 196 -55.41 -45.68 -9.32
C PHE A 196 -53.90 -45.38 -9.23
N ASN A 197 -53.36 -44.48 -10.07
CA ASN A 197 -51.92 -44.16 -10.11
C ASN A 197 -51.60 -42.71 -9.76
N ARG A 198 -52.58 -41.95 -9.28
CA ARG A 198 -52.51 -40.48 -9.12
C ARG A 198 -51.32 -40.00 -8.28
N ASN A 199 -51.04 -40.60 -7.12
CA ASN A 199 -49.91 -40.15 -6.28
C ASN A 199 -48.54 -40.43 -6.89
N LYS A 200 -48.42 -41.49 -7.69
CA LYS A 200 -47.17 -41.86 -8.37
C LYS A 200 -46.92 -40.94 -9.56
N THR A 201 -47.96 -40.65 -10.35
CA THR A 201 -47.85 -39.72 -11.48
C THR A 201 -47.68 -38.26 -11.03
N GLU A 202 -48.20 -37.88 -9.87
CA GLU A 202 -48.03 -36.53 -9.30
C GLU A 202 -46.58 -36.29 -8.83
N GLY A 203 -45.94 -37.27 -8.19
CA GLY A 203 -44.51 -37.20 -7.85
C GLY A 203 -43.58 -37.21 -9.07
N GLU A 204 -43.90 -38.00 -10.10
CA GLU A 204 -43.15 -38.00 -11.38
C GLU A 204 -43.26 -36.64 -12.10
N ILE A 205 -44.43 -35.98 -12.05
CA ILE A 205 -44.62 -34.64 -12.62
C ILE A 205 -43.82 -33.59 -11.83
N GLU A 206 -43.79 -33.65 -10.50
CA GLU A 206 -42.99 -32.74 -9.67
C GLU A 206 -41.47 -32.86 -9.95
N GLU A 207 -40.96 -34.09 -10.14
CA GLU A 207 -39.56 -34.29 -10.53
C GLU A 207 -39.25 -33.73 -11.93
N LEU A 208 -40.18 -33.86 -12.89
CA LEU A 208 -40.03 -33.28 -14.22
C LEU A 208 -40.11 -31.76 -14.20
N ASP A 209 -40.93 -31.16 -13.33
CA ASP A 209 -41.00 -29.71 -13.14
C ASP A 209 -39.72 -29.14 -12.52
N ARG A 210 -39.08 -29.89 -11.59
CA ARG A 210 -37.78 -29.51 -11.07
C ARG A 210 -36.71 -29.53 -12.16
N LYS A 211 -36.66 -30.59 -12.97
CA LYS A 211 -35.73 -30.69 -14.11
C LYS A 211 -35.97 -29.60 -15.16
N LEU A 212 -37.21 -29.26 -15.46
CA LEU A 212 -37.54 -28.14 -16.36
C LEU A 212 -37.01 -26.82 -15.80
N SER A 213 -37.20 -26.57 -14.50
CA SER A 213 -36.70 -25.36 -13.85
C SER A 213 -35.18 -25.27 -13.93
N GLU A 214 -34.47 -26.37 -13.63
CA GLU A 214 -33.00 -26.46 -13.75
C GLU A 214 -32.54 -26.22 -15.21
N LEU A 215 -33.22 -26.79 -16.21
CA LEU A 215 -32.90 -26.58 -17.62
C LEU A 215 -33.21 -25.15 -18.10
N GLU A 216 -34.30 -24.54 -17.63
CA GLU A 216 -34.62 -23.14 -17.94
C GLU A 216 -33.61 -22.16 -17.33
N GLU A 217 -33.06 -22.47 -16.16
CA GLU A 217 -31.97 -21.70 -15.55
C GLU A 217 -30.70 -21.80 -16.40
N THR A 218 -30.27 -23.01 -16.77
CA THR A 218 -29.11 -23.18 -17.66
C THR A 218 -29.31 -22.47 -19.00
N ARG A 219 -30.51 -22.53 -19.59
CA ARG A 219 -30.86 -21.79 -20.81
C ARG A 219 -30.66 -20.29 -20.65
N LYS A 220 -31.08 -19.71 -19.51
CA LYS A 220 -30.91 -18.29 -19.19
C LYS A 220 -29.44 -17.91 -19.00
N GLU A 221 -28.59 -18.81 -18.53
CA GLU A 221 -27.15 -18.57 -18.40
C GLU A 221 -26.45 -18.49 -19.76
N TRP A 222 -26.89 -19.29 -20.74
CA TRP A 222 -26.28 -19.32 -22.08
C TRP A 222 -26.81 -18.26 -23.04
N LEU A 223 -28.04 -17.80 -22.85
CA LEU A 223 -28.72 -16.81 -23.69
C LEU A 223 -27.87 -15.55 -23.99
N PRO A 224 -27.20 -14.91 -23.01
CA PRO A 224 -26.46 -13.68 -23.22
C PRO A 224 -25.30 -13.81 -24.21
N TYR A 225 -24.69 -14.99 -24.31
CA TYR A 225 -23.54 -15.22 -25.19
C TYR A 225 -23.93 -15.40 -26.67
N VAL A 226 -25.23 -15.53 -26.97
CA VAL A 226 -25.78 -15.62 -28.33
C VAL A 226 -26.54 -14.34 -28.69
N GLU A 227 -27.33 -13.79 -27.77
CA GLU A 227 -28.21 -12.64 -28.04
C GLU A 227 -27.57 -11.28 -27.77
N ASP A 228 -26.61 -11.19 -26.85
CA ASP A 228 -25.95 -9.93 -26.46
C ASP A 228 -24.44 -9.95 -26.75
N GLU A 229 -24.14 -10.00 -28.05
CA GLU A 229 -22.78 -9.93 -28.57
C GLU A 229 -22.07 -8.63 -28.14
N ALA A 230 -22.82 -7.54 -27.95
CA ALA A 230 -22.27 -6.24 -27.56
C ALA A 230 -21.73 -6.25 -26.13
N GLN A 231 -22.49 -6.77 -25.15
CA GLN A 231 -22.00 -6.90 -23.77
C GLN A 231 -20.82 -7.87 -23.67
N THR A 232 -20.90 -8.99 -24.38
CA THR A 232 -19.83 -10.00 -24.40
C THR A 232 -18.53 -9.43 -24.98
N ASN A 233 -18.63 -8.65 -26.06
CA ASN A 233 -17.48 -7.97 -26.65
C ASN A 233 -16.89 -6.88 -25.73
N GLN A 234 -17.73 -6.13 -25.01
CA GLN A 234 -17.25 -5.16 -24.02
C GLN A 234 -16.47 -5.85 -22.89
N GLN A 235 -17.01 -6.95 -22.35
CA GLN A 235 -16.33 -7.74 -21.33
C GLN A 235 -14.99 -8.27 -21.83
N ARG A 236 -14.94 -8.76 -23.07
CA ARG A 236 -13.70 -9.22 -23.71
C ARG A 236 -12.68 -8.09 -23.85
N GLU A 237 -13.10 -6.91 -24.30
CA GLU A 237 -12.22 -5.74 -24.42
C GLU A 237 -11.66 -5.31 -23.06
N GLU A 238 -12.48 -5.31 -22.01
CA GLU A 238 -12.04 -5.00 -20.65
C GLU A 238 -10.99 -6.01 -20.16
N LEU A 239 -11.24 -7.31 -20.35
CA LEU A 239 -10.28 -8.35 -20.01
C LEU A 239 -8.96 -8.19 -20.80
N MET A 240 -9.03 -7.86 -22.09
CA MET A 240 -7.85 -7.61 -22.93
C MET A 240 -7.06 -6.36 -22.49
N LYS A 241 -7.75 -5.28 -22.12
CA LYS A 241 -7.12 -4.07 -21.54
C LYS A 241 -6.43 -4.42 -20.22
N ASN A 242 -7.11 -5.15 -19.34
CA ASN A 242 -6.56 -5.60 -18.08
C ASN A 242 -5.33 -6.52 -18.28
N HIS A 243 -5.38 -7.45 -19.23
CA HIS A 243 -4.25 -8.30 -19.63
C HIS A 243 -3.05 -7.46 -20.05
N HIS A 244 -3.28 -6.48 -20.92
CA HIS A 244 -2.24 -5.58 -21.40
C HIS A 244 -1.58 -4.79 -20.26
N ASP A 245 -2.38 -4.24 -19.35
CA ASP A 245 -1.89 -3.46 -18.21
C ASP A 245 -1.08 -4.33 -17.24
N ILE A 246 -1.52 -5.55 -16.95
CA ILE A 246 -0.76 -6.49 -16.11
C ILE A 246 0.56 -6.86 -16.79
N ARG A 247 0.53 -7.19 -18.08
CA ARG A 247 1.74 -7.51 -18.85
C ARG A 247 2.75 -6.35 -18.80
N LEU A 248 2.25 -5.12 -18.90
CA LEU A 248 3.05 -3.91 -18.88
C LEU A 248 3.65 -3.64 -17.50
N LYS A 249 2.89 -3.86 -16.42
CA LYS A 249 3.41 -3.83 -15.03
C LYS A 249 4.51 -4.88 -14.84
N GLN A 250 4.29 -6.12 -15.28
CA GLN A 250 5.29 -7.19 -15.16
C GLN A 250 6.57 -6.89 -15.94
N ALA A 251 6.44 -6.34 -17.15
CA ALA A 251 7.60 -5.93 -17.96
C ALA A 251 8.40 -4.80 -17.29
N LEU A 252 7.70 -3.85 -16.65
CA LEU A 252 8.31 -2.77 -15.89
C LEU A 252 9.09 -3.33 -14.69
N VAL A 253 8.43 -4.13 -13.85
CA VAL A 253 9.05 -4.75 -12.67
C VAL A 253 10.24 -5.62 -13.08
N THR A 254 10.13 -6.40 -14.15
CA THR A 254 11.25 -7.18 -14.69
C THR A 254 12.45 -6.32 -15.04
N LYS A 255 12.24 -5.13 -15.62
CA LYS A 255 13.34 -4.18 -15.89
C LYS A 255 13.94 -3.62 -14.60
N GLU A 256 13.12 -3.27 -13.61
CA GLU A 256 13.60 -2.81 -12.31
C GLU A 256 14.46 -3.87 -11.63
N PHE A 257 14.02 -5.14 -11.62
CA PHE A 257 14.82 -6.25 -11.11
C PHE A 257 16.14 -6.44 -11.88
N ARG A 258 16.17 -6.21 -13.20
CA ARG A 258 17.44 -6.22 -13.96
C ARG A 258 18.39 -5.10 -13.52
N LEU A 259 17.87 -3.90 -13.29
CA LEU A 259 18.69 -2.79 -12.78
C LEU A 259 19.19 -3.07 -11.36
N ILE A 260 18.34 -3.63 -10.49
CA ILE A 260 18.73 -4.07 -9.15
C ILE A 260 19.82 -5.14 -9.24
N GLN A 261 19.64 -6.12 -10.11
CA GLN A 261 20.64 -7.16 -10.34
C GLN A 261 21.97 -6.58 -10.86
N GLN A 262 21.90 -5.62 -11.79
CA GLN A 262 23.07 -4.99 -12.39
C GLN A 262 23.87 -4.16 -11.38
N TYR A 263 23.20 -3.35 -10.56
CA TYR A 263 23.86 -2.39 -9.68
C TYR A 263 24.10 -2.92 -8.26
N PHE A 264 23.19 -3.75 -7.75
CA PHE A 264 23.24 -4.26 -6.37
C PHE A 264 23.46 -5.77 -6.28
N GLY A 265 23.25 -6.51 -7.37
CA GLY A 265 23.39 -7.98 -7.41
C GLY A 265 22.17 -8.75 -6.91
N SER A 266 21.32 -8.20 -6.05
CA SER A 266 20.00 -8.76 -5.69
C SER A 266 19.19 -7.74 -4.89
N LEU A 267 17.88 -7.96 -4.75
CA LEU A 267 17.02 -7.12 -3.89
C LEU A 267 17.47 -7.14 -2.42
N LYS A 268 17.87 -8.31 -1.91
CA LYS A 268 18.41 -8.44 -0.54
C LYS A 268 19.72 -7.66 -0.37
N ALA A 269 20.61 -7.76 -1.36
CA ALA A 269 21.88 -7.04 -1.35
C ALA A 269 21.68 -5.51 -1.46
N MET A 270 20.68 -5.06 -2.23
CA MET A 270 20.30 -3.65 -2.29
C MET A 270 19.91 -3.13 -0.91
N ASN A 271 19.00 -3.83 -0.21
CA ASN A 271 18.57 -3.43 1.12
C ASN A 271 19.75 -3.41 2.11
N GLN A 272 20.64 -4.40 2.05
CA GLN A 272 21.84 -4.42 2.90
C GLN A 272 22.77 -3.23 2.61
N GLN A 273 23.07 -2.96 1.33
CA GLN A 273 23.94 -1.83 0.95
C GLN A 273 23.36 -0.48 1.35
N ILE A 274 22.04 -0.31 1.26
CA ILE A 274 21.36 0.91 1.74
C ILE A 274 21.49 1.05 3.27
N GLN A 275 21.31 -0.04 4.02
CA GLN A 275 21.47 -0.02 5.49
C GLN A 275 22.93 0.20 5.90
N ASP A 276 23.88 -0.38 5.18
CA ASP A 276 25.32 -0.17 5.40
C ASP A 276 25.70 1.29 5.11
N PHE A 277 25.15 1.87 4.04
CA PHE A 277 25.30 3.29 3.73
C PHE A 277 24.77 4.17 4.88
N LEU A 278 23.56 3.92 5.36
CA LEU A 278 22.97 4.69 6.46
C LEU A 278 23.80 4.56 7.75
N SER A 279 24.25 3.35 8.06
CA SER A 279 25.10 3.09 9.22
C SER A 279 26.45 3.81 9.12
N ALA A 280 27.07 3.84 7.92
CA ALA A 280 28.30 4.58 7.68
C ALA A 280 28.08 6.10 7.69
N TYR A 281 26.98 6.58 7.10
CA TYR A 281 26.59 7.99 7.08
C TYR A 281 26.40 8.54 8.49
N LEU A 282 25.74 7.79 9.36
CA LEU A 282 25.55 8.13 10.78
C LEU A 282 26.76 7.75 11.66
N GLY A 283 27.65 6.87 11.20
CA GLY A 283 28.82 6.39 11.94
C GLY A 283 30.08 7.24 11.74
N LYS A 284 30.19 7.98 10.63
CA LYS A 284 31.34 8.85 10.30
C LYS A 284 31.62 9.96 11.32
N ALA A 285 30.74 10.19 12.31
CA ALA A 285 30.99 11.09 13.44
C ALA A 285 32.09 10.60 14.42
N LYS A 286 32.55 9.34 14.34
CA LYS A 286 33.72 8.84 15.11
C LYS A 286 34.93 8.62 14.22
N GLY A 287 35.50 9.67 13.65
CA GLY A 287 36.77 9.53 12.92
C GLY A 287 37.09 10.64 11.94
N GLY A 288 37.07 11.90 12.38
CA GLY A 288 37.59 13.03 11.62
C GLY A 288 39.00 13.40 12.07
N ASN A 289 39.99 12.54 11.78
CA ASN A 289 41.36 12.98 11.50
C ASN A 289 42.07 11.91 10.66
N GLN A 290 41.90 12.04 9.35
CA GLN A 290 42.88 11.56 8.37
C GLN A 290 43.10 12.67 7.34
N SER A 291 43.99 13.60 7.69
CA SER A 291 45.07 14.17 6.87
C SER A 291 45.77 15.24 7.68
#